data_AF-A0A1R1YB57-F1
#
_entry.id   AF-A0A1R1YB57-F1
#
_cell.length_a   1.000
_cell.length_b   1.000
_cell.length_c   1.000
_cell.angle_alpha   90.00
_cell.angle_beta   90.00
_cell.angle_gamma   90.00
#
_symmetry.space_group_name_H-M   'P 1'
#
loop_
_entity.id
_entity.type
_entity.pdbx_description
1 polymer ?
#
loop_
_entity_poly.entity_id
_entity_poly.type
_entity_poly.pdbx_seq_one_letter_code
_entity_poly.pdbx_strand_id
1 'polypeptide(L)'
;MYSKNSIKNTAESLGIGKLKDEVTAALAQDVESRIKLIIEDAKKFMRHSKRNKLQVSDINRALKVKNLEPIYGYDSKIDIKYKAVSTPYEDIFYEEEEELDLFTLVSEPLPSVPQEIEYTAHWLAIEGVQPNIPQNPISLNKEQNYIVGLSDGSDSINNTKDLEQNNTAPLVKHVLSKEHQLYFECVKDSLFSSNAKIQMAALDCVSSDGGIHQLVPYFIQLISDLVRDIFAVFPNLKLKN
;
A
#
# COMPACT_ATOMS: atom_id res chain seq x y z
N MET A 1 -17.61 23.75 13.39
CA MET A 1 -19.02 23.87 13.80
C MET A 1 -19.83 24.33 12.62
N TYR A 2 -21.02 23.77 12.41
CA TYR A 2 -21.93 24.23 11.35
C TYR A 2 -22.39 25.68 11.59
N SER A 3 -22.45 26.49 10.52
CA SER A 3 -22.73 27.92 10.66
C SER A 3 -24.20 28.17 11.01
N LYS A 4 -24.44 29.03 12.01
CA LYS A 4 -25.79 29.49 12.38
C LYS A 4 -26.43 30.33 11.26
N ASN A 5 -25.63 31.07 10.50
CA ASN A 5 -26.11 31.87 9.38
C ASN A 5 -26.71 30.99 8.28
N SER A 6 -26.07 29.86 7.96
CA SER A 6 -26.60 28.93 6.94
C SER A 6 -28.02 28.44 7.28
N ILE A 7 -28.32 28.25 8.56
CA ILE A 7 -29.66 27.85 9.02
C ILE A 7 -30.66 29.00 8.92
N LYS A 8 -30.25 30.21 9.30
CA LYS A 8 -31.08 31.42 9.15
C LYS A 8 -31.40 31.66 7.68
N ASN A 9 -30.41 31.58 6.78
CA ASN A 9 -30.59 31.75 5.34
C ASN A 9 -31.52 30.68 4.75
N THR A 10 -31.42 29.43 5.20
CA THR A 10 -32.35 28.35 4.79
C THR A 10 -33.78 28.61 5.30
N ALA A 11 -33.93 29.11 6.52
CA ALA A 11 -35.24 29.43 7.07
C ALA A 11 -35.90 30.65 6.41
N GLU A 12 -35.11 31.68 6.07
CA GLU A 12 -35.58 32.83 5.29
C GLU A 12 -35.99 32.41 3.87
N SER A 13 -35.28 31.45 3.26
CA SER A 13 -35.66 30.85 1.97
C SER A 13 -37.02 30.14 2.01
N LEU A 14 -37.40 29.62 3.20
CA LEU A 14 -38.73 29.05 3.46
C LEU A 14 -39.78 30.08 3.89
N GLY A 15 -39.41 31.37 4.00
CA GLY A 15 -40.28 32.46 4.42
C GLY A 15 -40.40 32.66 5.95
N ILE A 16 -39.55 32.00 6.75
CA ILE A 16 -39.56 32.11 8.22
C ILE A 16 -38.55 33.18 8.65
N GLY A 17 -39.02 34.43 8.79
CA GLY A 17 -38.12 35.58 8.96
C GLY A 17 -37.48 35.79 10.34
N LYS A 18 -37.95 35.15 11.43
CA LYS A 18 -37.36 35.32 12.77
C LYS A 18 -37.33 34.01 13.57
N LEU A 19 -36.19 33.32 13.51
CA LEU A 19 -35.88 32.21 14.40
C LEU A 19 -35.17 32.70 15.67
N LYS A 20 -35.52 32.07 16.81
CA LYS A 20 -34.77 32.28 18.06
C LYS A 20 -33.36 31.72 17.93
N ASP A 21 -32.39 32.40 18.52
CA ASP A 21 -30.97 31.99 18.45
C ASP A 21 -30.72 30.64 19.13
N GLU A 22 -31.48 30.29 20.17
CA GLU A 22 -31.42 28.98 20.84
C GLU A 22 -31.80 27.84 19.90
N VAL A 23 -32.89 28.00 19.13
CA VAL A 23 -33.36 27.01 18.16
C VAL A 23 -32.35 26.86 17.02
N THR A 24 -31.80 27.98 16.56
CA THR A 24 -30.77 27.99 15.51
C THR A 24 -29.52 27.23 15.97
N ALA A 25 -29.10 27.42 17.23
CA ALA A 25 -27.94 26.73 17.79
C ALA A 25 -28.18 25.22 17.95
N ALA A 26 -29.34 24.81 18.46
CA ALA A 26 -29.70 23.41 18.59
C ALA A 26 -29.78 22.69 17.23
N LEU A 27 -30.39 23.34 16.23
CA LEU A 27 -30.48 22.79 14.88
C LEU A 27 -29.10 22.66 14.22
N ALA A 28 -28.20 23.64 14.41
CA ALA A 28 -26.83 23.57 13.88
C ALA A 28 -26.06 22.38 14.43
N GLN A 29 -26.20 22.13 15.74
CA GLN A 29 -25.56 21.00 16.39
C GLN A 29 -26.11 19.66 15.90
N ASP A 30 -27.43 19.56 15.68
CA ASP A 30 -28.04 18.33 15.16
C ASP A 30 -27.63 18.07 13.70
N VAL A 31 -27.64 19.10 12.84
CA VAL A 31 -27.19 18.99 11.44
C VAL A 31 -25.73 18.54 11.37
N GLU A 32 -24.85 19.14 12.18
CA GLU A 32 -23.45 18.74 12.24
C GLU A 32 -23.28 17.28 12.67
N SER A 33 -24.04 16.84 13.68
CA SER A 33 -24.05 15.45 14.14
C SER A 33 -24.48 14.49 13.04
N ARG A 34 -25.53 14.83 12.28
CA ARG A 34 -26.01 14.02 11.16
C ARG A 34 -25.00 13.93 10.02
N ILE A 35 -24.36 15.04 9.66
CA ILE A 35 -23.30 15.07 8.63
C ILE A 35 -22.14 14.17 9.04
N LYS A 36 -21.65 14.28 10.29
CA LYS A 36 -20.57 13.42 10.80
C LYS A 36 -20.93 11.94 10.71
N LEU A 37 -22.15 11.60 11.10
CA LEU A 37 -22.64 10.22 11.11
C LEU A 37 -22.70 9.64 9.68
N ILE A 38 -23.13 10.43 8.68
CA ILE A 38 -23.08 10.03 7.27
C ILE A 38 -21.63 9.85 6.80
N ILE A 39 -20.73 10.77 7.14
CA ILE A 39 -19.31 10.71 6.74
C ILE A 39 -18.61 9.48 7.36
N GLU A 40 -18.92 9.13 8.60
CA GLU A 40 -18.37 7.93 9.25
C GLU A 40 -18.79 6.65 8.54
N ASP A 41 -20.04 6.55 8.14
CA ASP A 41 -20.51 5.39 7.36
C ASP A 41 -19.92 5.38 5.94
N ALA A 42 -19.81 6.54 5.29
CA ALA A 42 -19.16 6.66 3.99
C ALA A 42 -17.67 6.25 4.06
N LYS A 43 -16.96 6.60 5.15
CA LYS A 43 -15.58 6.14 5.39
C LYS A 43 -15.47 4.62 5.53
N LYS A 44 -16.48 3.94 6.09
CA LYS A 44 -16.51 2.47 6.12
C LYS A 44 -16.58 1.92 4.70
N PHE A 45 -17.45 2.45 3.85
CA PHE A 45 -17.53 2.05 2.43
C PHE A 45 -16.23 2.31 1.66
N MET A 46 -15.58 3.44 1.90
CA MET A 46 -14.28 3.78 1.33
C MET A 46 -13.21 2.74 1.71
N ARG A 47 -13.10 2.42 3.01
CA ARG A 47 -12.14 1.43 3.53
C ARG A 47 -12.43 0.03 2.99
N HIS A 48 -13.69 -0.38 2.94
CA HIS A 48 -14.08 -1.67 2.36
C HIS A 48 -13.83 -1.75 0.86
N SER A 49 -13.81 -0.62 0.16
CA SER A 49 -13.42 -0.52 -1.25
C SER A 49 -11.90 -0.49 -1.47
N LYS A 50 -11.08 -0.61 -0.41
CA LYS A 50 -9.61 -0.52 -0.46
C LYS A 50 -9.08 0.80 -1.06
N ARG A 51 -9.85 1.89 -0.92
CA ARG A 51 -9.48 3.24 -1.39
C ARG A 51 -9.12 4.14 -0.20
N ASN A 52 -8.31 5.17 -0.47
CA ASN A 52 -7.97 6.22 0.51
C ASN A 52 -8.63 7.58 0.18
N LYS A 53 -9.26 7.71 -1.00
CA LYS A 53 -10.03 8.89 -1.39
C LYS A 53 -11.53 8.57 -1.30
N LEU A 54 -12.26 9.39 -0.54
CA LEU A 54 -13.72 9.29 -0.41
C LEU A 54 -14.36 9.74 -1.72
N GLN A 55 -15.25 8.93 -2.29
CA GLN A 55 -15.99 9.27 -3.50
C GLN A 55 -17.46 9.56 -3.17
N VAL A 56 -18.14 10.26 -4.08
CA VAL A 56 -19.59 10.54 -4.00
C VAL A 56 -20.41 9.26 -3.92
N SER A 57 -19.97 8.20 -4.62
CA SER A 57 -20.59 6.88 -4.56
C SER A 57 -20.57 6.26 -3.15
N ASP A 58 -19.56 6.56 -2.33
CA ASP A 58 -19.49 6.09 -0.94
C ASP A 58 -20.51 6.80 -0.05
N ILE A 59 -20.72 8.10 -0.27
CA ILE A 59 -21.72 8.91 0.44
C ILE A 59 -23.13 8.46 0.04
N ASN A 60 -23.38 8.26 -1.26
CA ASN A 60 -24.68 7.77 -1.74
C ASN A 60 -25.02 6.37 -1.20
N ARG A 61 -24.02 5.49 -1.02
CA ARG A 61 -24.20 4.20 -0.34
C ARG A 61 -24.54 4.38 1.14
N ALA A 62 -23.87 5.31 1.83
CA ALA A 62 -24.17 5.63 3.23
C ALA A 62 -25.60 6.19 3.41
N LEU A 63 -26.03 7.08 2.52
CA LEU A 63 -27.40 7.62 2.49
C LEU A 63 -28.43 6.49 2.28
N LYS A 64 -28.17 5.60 1.32
CA LYS A 64 -29.05 4.45 1.04
C LYS A 64 -29.22 3.53 2.25
N VAL A 65 -28.15 3.25 3.01
CA VAL A 65 -28.23 2.43 4.24
C VAL A 65 -29.07 3.11 5.33
N LYS A 66 -29.09 4.44 5.36
CA LYS A 66 -29.94 5.21 6.28
C LYS A 66 -31.37 5.40 5.80
N ASN A 67 -31.75 4.79 4.68
CA ASN A 67 -33.04 5.03 4.01
C ASN A 67 -33.27 6.51 3.68
N LEU A 68 -32.19 7.22 3.36
CA LEU A 68 -32.24 8.58 2.84
C LEU A 68 -32.16 8.56 1.31
N GLU A 69 -32.74 9.58 0.69
CA GLU A 69 -32.67 9.77 -0.75
C GLU A 69 -31.22 10.03 -1.19
N PRO A 70 -30.73 9.36 -2.25
CA PRO A 70 -29.41 9.61 -2.78
C PRO A 70 -29.36 10.97 -3.46
N ILE A 71 -28.17 11.57 -3.49
CA ILE A 71 -27.95 12.86 -4.12
C ILE A 71 -27.49 12.60 -5.56
N TYR A 72 -28.23 13.16 -6.52
CA TYR A 72 -27.96 13.05 -7.95
C TYR A 72 -27.18 14.26 -8.47
N GLY A 73 -26.49 14.11 -9.60
CA GLY A 73 -25.78 15.22 -10.27
C GLY A 73 -24.29 15.35 -9.93
N TYR A 74 -23.74 14.51 -9.04
CA TYR A 74 -22.36 14.64 -8.54
C TYR A 74 -21.40 13.53 -9.03
N ASP A 75 -21.75 12.80 -10.09
CA ASP A 75 -20.89 11.72 -10.66
C ASP A 75 -20.08 12.19 -11.89
N SER A 76 -20.33 13.41 -12.36
CA SER A 76 -19.60 14.01 -13.47
C SER A 76 -18.15 14.32 -13.10
N LYS A 77 -17.23 14.12 -14.05
CA LYS A 77 -15.81 14.51 -13.91
C LYS A 77 -15.56 16.02 -14.05
N ILE A 78 -16.64 16.81 -14.16
CA ILE A 78 -16.57 18.25 -14.30
C ILE A 78 -16.32 18.82 -12.91
N ASP A 79 -15.22 19.56 -12.76
CA ASP A 79 -14.91 20.25 -11.52
C ASP A 79 -15.93 21.38 -11.30
N ILE A 80 -16.61 21.34 -10.16
CA ILE A 80 -17.58 22.37 -9.76
C ILE A 80 -16.81 23.65 -9.41
N LYS A 81 -17.16 24.76 -10.08
CA LYS A 81 -16.58 26.08 -9.84
C LYS A 81 -17.54 26.94 -9.03
N TYR A 82 -17.07 27.40 -7.87
CA TYR A 82 -17.82 28.33 -7.03
C TYR A 82 -17.35 29.76 -7.27
N LYS A 83 -18.29 30.66 -7.56
CA LYS A 83 -18.03 32.10 -7.63
C LYS A 83 -18.57 32.79 -6.38
N ALA A 84 -17.77 33.69 -5.83
CA ALA A 84 -18.14 34.53 -4.70
C ALA A 84 -18.67 35.88 -5.22
N VAL A 85 -19.82 36.30 -4.74
CA VAL A 85 -20.32 37.68 -4.86
C VAL A 85 -20.34 38.28 -3.47
N SER A 86 -19.44 39.24 -3.24
CA SER A 86 -19.39 39.96 -1.98
C SER A 86 -20.49 41.02 -1.98
N THR A 87 -21.51 40.80 -1.15
CA THR A 87 -22.53 41.83 -0.88
C THR A 87 -22.12 42.66 0.35
N PRO A 88 -22.70 43.85 0.59
CA PRO A 88 -22.30 44.71 1.71
C PRO A 88 -22.45 44.06 3.11
N TYR A 89 -23.18 42.96 3.21
CA TYR A 89 -23.54 42.32 4.48
C TYR A 89 -22.98 40.90 4.62
N GLU A 90 -22.85 40.12 3.53
CA GLU A 90 -22.31 38.76 3.58
C GLU A 90 -21.71 38.32 2.22
N ASP A 91 -20.73 37.42 2.27
CA ASP A 91 -20.19 36.78 1.07
C ASP A 91 -21.07 35.60 0.66
N ILE A 92 -21.67 35.70 -0.52
CA ILE A 92 -22.56 34.66 -1.08
C ILE A 92 -21.79 33.90 -2.14
N PHE A 93 -21.76 32.57 -2.01
CA PHE A 93 -21.17 31.68 -3.00
C PHE A 93 -22.28 31.01 -3.80
N TYR A 94 -22.14 30.98 -5.12
CA TYR A 94 -23.02 30.22 -6.00
C TYR A 94 -22.20 29.35 -6.95
N GLU A 95 -22.83 28.29 -7.43
CA GLU A 95 -22.29 27.40 -8.44
C GLU A 95 -22.40 28.08 -9.81
N GLU A 96 -21.27 28.27 -10.48
CA GLU A 96 -21.28 28.77 -11.84
C GLU A 96 -21.60 27.62 -12.80
N GLU A 97 -22.81 27.62 -13.32
CA GLU A 97 -23.25 26.69 -14.35
C GLU A 97 -23.08 27.35 -15.73
N GLU A 98 -22.18 26.79 -16.54
CA GLU A 98 -22.04 27.19 -17.94
C GLU A 98 -23.08 26.46 -18.78
N GLU A 99 -23.97 27.20 -19.44
CA GLU A 99 -24.97 26.62 -20.34
C GLU A 99 -24.27 26.03 -21.58
N LEU A 100 -24.43 24.72 -21.78
CA LEU A 100 -23.87 24.01 -22.94
C LEU A 100 -24.95 23.79 -24.00
N ASP A 101 -24.60 24.07 -25.26
CA ASP A 101 -25.46 23.75 -26.38
C ASP A 101 -25.48 22.23 -26.63
N LEU A 102 -26.69 21.69 -26.79
CA LEU A 102 -26.93 20.26 -26.99
C LEU A 102 -26.26 19.74 -28.28
N PHE A 103 -26.20 20.56 -29.32
CA PHE A 103 -25.51 20.16 -30.56
C PHE A 103 -24.00 19.99 -30.35
N THR A 104 -23.42 20.85 -29.50
CA THR A 104 -21.99 20.76 -29.15
C THR A 104 -21.73 19.47 -28.38
N LEU A 105 -22.58 19.13 -27.40
CA LEU A 105 -22.46 17.91 -26.60
C LEU A 105 -22.59 16.64 -27.46
N VAL A 106 -23.53 16.61 -28.41
CA VAL A 106 -23.72 15.47 -29.32
C VAL A 106 -22.55 15.32 -30.28
N SER A 107 -21.91 16.42 -30.67
CA SER A 107 -20.75 16.40 -31.56
C SER A 107 -19.43 16.03 -30.86
N GLU A 108 -19.43 15.95 -29.52
CA GLU A 108 -18.23 15.63 -28.74
C GLU A 108 -17.76 14.20 -29.04
N PRO A 109 -16.47 13.98 -29.36
CA PRO A 109 -15.96 12.65 -29.64
C PRO A 109 -16.00 11.78 -28.38
N LEU A 110 -16.27 10.49 -28.56
CA LEU A 110 -16.26 9.52 -27.47
C LEU A 110 -14.89 9.48 -26.78
N PRO A 111 -14.86 9.38 -25.43
CA PRO A 111 -13.61 9.26 -24.70
C PRO A 111 -12.89 7.96 -25.05
N SER A 112 -11.57 7.95 -24.95
CA SER A 112 -10.79 6.74 -25.12
C SER A 112 -11.13 5.73 -24.02
N VAL A 113 -11.28 4.47 -24.43
CA VAL A 113 -11.54 3.37 -23.49
C VAL A 113 -10.21 2.98 -22.84
N PRO A 114 -10.16 2.84 -21.50
CA PRO A 114 -8.99 2.29 -20.83
C PRO A 114 -8.69 0.88 -21.32
N GLN A 115 -7.42 0.46 -21.25
CA GLN A 115 -7.05 -0.93 -21.49
C GLN A 115 -7.69 -1.86 -20.46
N GLU A 116 -7.87 -3.13 -20.85
CA GLU A 116 -8.34 -4.17 -19.94
C GLU A 116 -7.36 -4.39 -18.78
N ILE A 117 -7.87 -4.97 -17.70
CA ILE A 117 -7.08 -5.17 -16.48
C ILE A 117 -6.11 -6.33 -16.69
N GLU A 118 -4.81 -6.02 -16.73
CA GLU A 118 -3.73 -7.01 -16.78
C GLU A 118 -2.89 -6.97 -15.49
N TYR A 119 -2.30 -8.11 -15.13
CA TYR A 119 -1.44 -8.23 -13.95
C TYR A 119 0.02 -8.42 -14.35
N THR A 120 0.91 -7.66 -13.72
CA THR A 120 2.37 -7.81 -13.87
C THR A 120 2.99 -8.16 -12.53
N ALA A 121 3.71 -9.28 -12.46
CA ALA A 121 4.38 -9.72 -11.24
C ALA A 121 5.89 -9.38 -11.28
N HIS A 122 6.45 -9.04 -10.12
CA HIS A 122 7.89 -8.85 -9.93
C HIS A 122 8.30 -9.23 -8.51
N TRP A 123 9.60 -9.46 -8.29
CA TRP A 123 10.14 -9.73 -6.96
C TRP A 123 10.27 -8.45 -6.14
N LEU A 124 9.43 -8.29 -5.12
CA LEU A 124 9.54 -7.18 -4.16
C LEU A 124 10.72 -7.38 -3.20
N ALA A 125 10.97 -8.62 -2.79
CA ALA A 125 12.07 -8.96 -1.89
C ALA A 125 12.55 -10.39 -2.15
N ILE A 126 13.86 -10.59 -2.00
CA ILE A 126 14.54 -11.88 -2.02
C ILE A 126 15.34 -11.93 -0.71
N GLU A 127 15.08 -12.93 0.14
CA GLU A 127 15.78 -13.08 1.44
C GLU A 127 15.66 -11.82 2.34
N GLY A 128 14.52 -11.13 2.28
CA GLY A 128 14.27 -9.89 3.05
C GLY A 128 14.96 -8.64 2.47
N VAL A 129 15.73 -8.77 1.39
CA VAL A 129 16.38 -7.65 0.70
C VAL A 129 15.58 -7.30 -0.55
N GLN A 130 15.32 -6.01 -0.76
CA GLN A 130 14.64 -5.52 -1.95
C GLN A 130 15.63 -5.46 -3.14
N PRO A 131 15.39 -6.20 -4.24
CA PRO A 131 16.26 -6.11 -5.41
C PRO A 131 16.08 -4.77 -6.12
N ASN A 132 17.17 -4.26 -6.72
CA ASN A 132 17.17 -2.98 -7.41
C ASN A 132 16.65 -3.12 -8.85
N ILE A 133 15.36 -3.42 -8.99
CA ILE A 133 14.64 -3.45 -10.26
C ILE A 133 13.85 -2.15 -10.45
N PRO A 134 13.57 -1.71 -11.69
CA PRO A 134 12.84 -0.46 -11.95
C PRO A 134 11.47 -0.35 -11.27
N GLN A 135 10.82 -1.49 -11.00
CA GLN A 135 9.52 -1.58 -10.34
C GLN A 135 9.59 -1.36 -8.81
N ASN A 136 10.77 -1.53 -8.22
CA ASN A 136 10.97 -1.40 -6.78
C ASN A 136 11.37 0.04 -6.40
N PRO A 137 10.80 0.63 -5.33
CA PRO A 137 11.24 1.94 -4.85
C PRO A 137 12.71 1.92 -4.45
N ILE A 138 13.46 2.90 -4.95
CA ILE A 138 14.86 3.11 -4.56
C ILE A 138 14.86 3.66 -3.11
N SER A 139 15.68 3.05 -2.26
CA SER A 139 15.80 3.35 -0.83
C SER A 139 16.11 4.82 -0.50
N LEU A 140 16.63 5.59 -1.46
CA LEU A 140 16.89 7.04 -1.37
C LEU A 140 15.61 7.87 -1.10
N ASN A 141 14.42 7.38 -1.45
CA ASN A 141 13.16 8.11 -1.23
C ASN A 141 12.54 7.92 0.17
N LYS A 142 13.20 7.16 1.08
CA LYS A 142 12.69 6.99 2.45
C LYS A 142 12.93 8.20 3.36
N GLU A 143 13.90 9.07 3.05
CA GLU A 143 14.19 10.23 3.91
C GLU A 143 13.12 11.32 3.84
N GLN A 144 12.31 11.40 2.77
CA GLN A 144 11.31 12.47 2.63
C GLN A 144 9.93 12.12 3.23
N ASN A 145 9.68 10.86 3.62
CA ASN A 145 8.37 10.43 4.15
C ASN A 145 8.41 9.88 5.58
N TYR A 146 9.57 9.90 6.24
CA TYR A 146 9.71 9.55 7.67
C TYR A 146 10.16 10.76 8.48
N ILE A 147 9.21 11.58 8.95
CA ILE A 147 9.43 12.35 10.18
C ILE A 147 9.30 11.37 11.35
N VAL A 148 10.27 10.48 11.57
CA VAL A 148 10.65 9.92 12.88
C VAL A 148 12.05 9.30 12.78
N GLY A 149 13.05 9.99 13.36
CA GLY A 149 14.12 9.37 14.14
C GLY A 149 15.37 8.79 13.44
N LEU A 150 16.52 9.36 13.85
CA LEU A 150 17.89 8.80 13.92
C LEU A 150 18.87 9.07 12.75
N SER A 151 19.64 10.15 12.96
CA SER A 151 21.12 10.28 12.88
C SER A 151 21.90 10.00 11.59
N ASP A 152 22.45 11.10 11.07
CA ASP A 152 23.89 11.43 10.88
C ASP A 152 24.74 10.70 9.83
N GLY A 153 25.46 11.50 9.02
CA GLY A 153 26.69 11.07 8.33
C GLY A 153 26.69 11.00 6.80
N SER A 154 26.99 12.14 6.16
CA SER A 154 27.85 12.38 4.99
C SER A 154 28.14 11.31 3.90
N ASP A 155 28.04 11.81 2.67
CA ASP A 155 28.97 11.68 1.52
C ASP A 155 28.72 10.71 0.35
N SER A 156 28.68 11.36 -0.82
CA SER A 156 29.35 11.05 -2.09
C SER A 156 28.58 10.39 -3.25
N ILE A 157 28.53 11.23 -4.27
CA ILE A 157 28.16 11.13 -5.69
C ILE A 157 28.97 10.06 -6.48
N ASN A 158 28.32 9.53 -7.54
CA ASN A 158 28.81 8.75 -8.69
C ASN A 158 28.85 7.22 -8.60
N ASN A 159 27.91 6.56 -9.28
CA ASN A 159 28.24 5.74 -10.47
C ASN A 159 26.96 5.27 -11.19
N THR A 160 26.80 5.74 -12.42
CA THR A 160 25.93 5.15 -13.43
C THR A 160 26.75 4.16 -14.24
N LYS A 161 26.14 3.00 -14.53
CA LYS A 161 26.58 1.84 -15.34
C LYS A 161 26.91 0.62 -14.47
N ASP A 162 26.30 -0.50 -14.87
CA ASP A 162 26.30 -1.84 -14.28
C ASP A 162 25.20 -2.14 -13.23
N LEU A 163 23.97 -2.36 -13.73
CA LEU A 163 22.81 -2.84 -12.95
C LEU A 163 22.35 -4.23 -13.40
N GLU A 164 23.29 -5.16 -13.63
CA GLU A 164 22.97 -6.58 -13.86
C GLU A 164 23.84 -7.54 -13.02
N GLN A 165 24.49 -7.06 -11.95
CA GLN A 165 25.14 -7.95 -11.01
C GLN A 165 24.40 -7.97 -9.67
N ASN A 166 23.72 -9.11 -9.50
CA ASN A 166 23.20 -9.66 -8.28
C ASN A 166 24.20 -9.49 -7.12
N ASN A 167 24.12 -8.38 -6.40
CA ASN A 167 24.62 -8.33 -5.04
C ASN A 167 23.55 -8.98 -4.14
N THR A 168 23.42 -10.30 -4.26
CA THR A 168 23.01 -11.17 -3.15
C THR A 168 24.20 -11.34 -2.19
N ALA A 169 25.03 -10.31 -2.01
CA ALA A 169 25.89 -10.24 -0.86
C ALA A 169 24.94 -10.08 0.34
N PRO A 170 24.88 -11.03 1.28
CA PRO A 170 24.04 -10.88 2.45
C PRO A 170 24.59 -9.70 3.25
N LEU A 171 24.02 -8.51 3.05
CA LEU A 171 24.32 -7.32 3.86
C LEU A 171 23.83 -7.51 5.30
N VAL A 172 22.95 -8.49 5.49
CA VAL A 172 22.61 -9.04 6.79
C VAL A 172 23.67 -10.08 7.13
N LYS A 173 24.57 -9.78 8.07
CA LYS A 173 25.35 -10.81 8.76
C LYS A 173 24.35 -11.89 9.18
N HIS A 174 24.45 -13.10 8.67
CA HIS A 174 23.56 -14.19 9.05
C HIS A 174 23.59 -14.32 10.57
N VAL A 175 22.55 -13.85 11.25
CA VAL A 175 22.41 -14.00 12.69
C VAL A 175 21.87 -15.40 12.92
N LEU A 176 22.75 -16.39 12.81
CA LEU A 176 22.41 -17.76 13.19
C LEU A 176 22.26 -17.80 14.71
N SER A 177 21.11 -18.30 15.18
CA SER A 177 20.93 -18.61 16.60
C SER A 177 21.89 -19.72 17.03
N LYS A 178 22.18 -19.79 18.33
CA LYS A 178 23.02 -20.87 18.88
C LYS A 178 22.43 -22.26 18.62
N GLU A 179 21.10 -22.37 18.61
CA GLU A 179 20.39 -23.60 18.29
C GLU A 179 20.55 -23.99 16.81
N HIS A 180 20.47 -23.03 15.88
CA HIS A 180 20.72 -23.30 14.46
C HIS A 180 22.16 -23.74 14.20
N GLN A 181 23.14 -23.18 14.93
CA GLN A 181 24.53 -23.61 14.84
C GLN A 181 24.71 -25.05 15.35
N LEU A 182 24.16 -25.37 16.52
CA LEU A 182 24.20 -26.73 17.07
C LEU A 182 23.49 -27.74 16.17
N TYR A 183 22.34 -27.36 15.60
CA TYR A 183 21.62 -28.20 14.64
C TYR A 183 22.48 -28.49 13.41
N PHE A 184 23.12 -27.46 12.84
CA PHE A 184 24.02 -27.61 11.70
C PHE A 184 25.21 -28.52 12.03
N GLU A 185 25.84 -28.35 13.20
CA GLU A 185 26.95 -29.21 13.65
C GLU A 185 26.50 -30.66 13.84
N CYS A 186 25.36 -30.89 14.51
CA CYS A 186 24.81 -32.23 14.72
C CYS A 186 24.50 -32.94 13.40
N VAL A 187 23.90 -32.24 12.42
CA VAL A 187 23.62 -32.80 11.09
C VAL A 187 24.91 -33.12 10.36
N LYS A 188 25.88 -32.19 10.34
CA LYS A 188 27.19 -32.38 9.72
C LYS A 188 27.90 -33.62 10.30
N ASP A 189 27.99 -33.74 11.62
CA ASP A 189 28.67 -34.86 12.27
C ASP A 189 27.94 -36.19 12.04
N SER A 190 26.59 -36.15 12.01
CA SER A 190 25.75 -37.31 11.70
C SER A 190 25.95 -37.83 10.28
N LEU A 191 26.14 -36.93 9.31
CA LEU A 191 26.42 -37.26 7.90
C LEU A 191 27.76 -37.97 7.73
N PHE A 192 28.80 -37.60 8.49
CA PHE A 192 30.11 -38.26 8.46
C PHE A 192 30.23 -39.47 9.40
N SER A 193 29.19 -39.78 10.18
CA SER A 193 29.20 -40.94 11.06
C SER A 193 29.22 -42.25 10.27
N SER A 194 29.82 -43.32 10.80
CA SER A 194 29.87 -44.63 10.13
C SER A 194 28.54 -45.40 10.19
N ASN A 195 27.50 -44.86 10.84
CA ASN A 195 26.24 -45.56 11.07
C ASN A 195 25.14 -45.07 10.10
N ALA A 196 24.75 -45.95 9.17
CA ALA A 196 23.76 -45.64 8.13
C ALA A 196 22.38 -45.21 8.68
N LYS A 197 21.99 -45.69 9.88
CA LYS A 197 20.71 -45.30 10.50
C LYS A 197 20.69 -43.83 10.93
N ILE A 198 21.82 -43.32 11.42
CA ILE A 198 21.98 -41.95 11.89
C ILE A 198 22.05 -41.00 10.69
N GLN A 199 22.73 -41.41 9.62
CA GLN A 199 22.76 -40.67 8.36
C GLN A 199 21.36 -40.51 7.75
N MET A 200 20.58 -41.60 7.69
CA MET A 200 19.21 -41.55 7.16
C MET A 200 18.30 -40.65 8.01
N ALA A 201 18.38 -40.74 9.34
CA ALA A 201 17.63 -39.86 10.23
C ALA A 201 18.02 -38.37 10.05
N ALA A 202 19.31 -38.07 9.85
CA ALA A 202 19.76 -36.69 9.60
C ALA A 202 19.23 -36.16 8.26
N LEU A 203 19.19 -37.00 7.21
CA LEU A 203 18.60 -36.63 5.92
C LEU A 203 17.10 -36.40 6.02
N ASP A 204 16.39 -37.26 6.76
CA ASP A 204 14.94 -37.11 7.00
C ASP A 204 14.62 -35.83 7.80
N CYS A 205 15.48 -35.46 8.75
CA CYS A 205 15.37 -34.19 9.48
C CYS A 205 15.52 -32.99 8.53
N VAL A 206 16.56 -32.97 7.69
CA VAL A 206 16.79 -31.87 6.73
C VAL A 206 15.67 -31.78 5.68
N SER A 207 15.09 -32.91 5.25
CA SER A 207 14.01 -32.89 4.26
C SER A 207 12.67 -32.42 4.84
N SER A 208 12.44 -32.65 6.12
CA SER A 208 11.13 -32.43 6.75
C SER A 208 11.05 -31.15 7.58
N ASP A 209 12.20 -30.58 7.97
CA ASP A 209 12.26 -29.39 8.82
C ASP A 209 12.04 -28.10 8.02
N GLY A 210 11.01 -27.33 8.40
CA GLY A 210 10.67 -26.04 7.79
C GLY A 210 11.47 -24.84 8.30
N GLY A 211 12.28 -25.01 9.35
CA GLY A 211 13.04 -23.92 9.98
C GLY A 211 14.44 -23.67 9.42
N ILE A 212 14.92 -24.51 8.49
CA ILE A 212 16.31 -24.50 8.05
C ILE A 212 16.65 -23.43 7.01
N HIS A 213 15.71 -22.56 6.64
CA HIS A 213 15.89 -21.53 5.60
C HIS A 213 17.18 -20.72 5.80
N GLN A 214 17.51 -20.35 7.04
CA GLN A 214 18.74 -19.63 7.34
C GLN A 214 20.02 -20.48 7.23
N LEU A 215 19.90 -21.80 7.30
CA LEU A 215 21.01 -22.75 7.21
C LEU A 215 21.27 -23.22 5.77
N VAL A 216 20.32 -23.02 4.84
CA VAL A 216 20.42 -23.45 3.44
C VAL A 216 21.71 -22.95 2.78
N PRO A 217 22.13 -21.67 2.88
CA PRO A 217 23.39 -21.22 2.28
C PRO A 217 24.61 -21.97 2.82
N TYR A 218 24.60 -22.32 4.11
CA TYR A 218 25.68 -23.05 4.78
C TYR A 218 25.73 -24.52 4.37
N PHE A 219 24.58 -25.17 4.22
CA PHE A 219 24.51 -26.54 3.69
C PHE A 219 24.99 -26.59 2.23
N ILE A 220 24.61 -25.62 1.39
CA ILE A 220 25.08 -25.53 0.00
C ILE A 220 26.61 -25.35 -0.04
N GLN A 221 27.14 -24.46 0.80
CA GLN A 221 28.60 -24.27 0.91
C GLN A 221 29.31 -25.56 1.34
N LEU A 222 28.80 -26.25 2.37
CA LEU A 222 29.35 -27.52 2.85
C LEU A 222 29.36 -28.58 1.74
N ILE A 223 28.26 -28.74 1.01
CA ILE A 223 28.16 -29.71 -0.09
C ILE A 223 29.14 -29.33 -1.21
N SER A 224 29.24 -28.05 -1.56
CA SER A 224 30.16 -27.54 -2.58
C SER A 224 31.62 -27.86 -2.23
N ASP A 225 32.02 -27.64 -0.97
CA ASP A 225 33.38 -27.93 -0.51
C ASP A 225 33.67 -29.44 -0.51
N LEU A 226 32.72 -30.28 -0.07
CA LEU A 226 32.87 -31.74 -0.11
C LEU A 226 33.00 -32.28 -1.54
N VAL A 227 32.17 -31.79 -2.45
CA VAL A 227 32.23 -32.19 -3.85
C VAL A 227 33.60 -31.79 -4.44
N ARG A 228 34.08 -30.57 -4.15
CA ARG A 228 35.39 -30.10 -4.60
C ARG A 228 36.53 -30.96 -4.07
N ASP A 229 36.51 -31.32 -2.79
CA ASP A 229 37.54 -32.15 -2.16
C ASP A 229 37.54 -33.58 -2.72
N ILE A 230 36.37 -34.17 -2.96
CA ILE A 230 36.24 -35.50 -3.60
C ILE A 230 36.83 -35.48 -5.00
N PHE A 231 36.54 -34.45 -5.81
CA PHE A 231 37.10 -34.31 -7.15
C PHE A 231 38.61 -34.04 -7.15
N ALA A 232 39.14 -33.39 -6.11
CA ALA A 232 40.58 -33.18 -5.94
C ALA A 232 41.33 -34.49 -5.60
N VAL A 233 40.70 -35.39 -4.83
CA VAL A 233 41.28 -36.70 -4.46
C VAL A 233 41.13 -37.75 -5.56
N PHE A 234 40.08 -37.66 -6.39
CA PHE A 234 39.83 -38.58 -7.50
C PHE A 234 39.50 -37.83 -8.80
N PRO A 235 40.52 -37.40 -9.57
CA PRO A 235 40.31 -36.61 -10.80
C PRO A 235 39.60 -37.36 -11.94
N ASN A 236 39.31 -38.67 -11.77
CA ASN A 236 38.71 -39.54 -12.80
C ASN A 236 37.29 -40.03 -12.48
N LEU A 237 36.61 -39.50 -11.47
CA LEU A 237 35.20 -39.83 -11.19
C LEU A 237 34.28 -39.17 -12.22
N LYS A 238 34.11 -39.82 -13.38
CA LYS A 238 33.01 -39.50 -14.30
C LYS A 238 31.69 -39.83 -13.59
N LEU A 239 30.87 -38.81 -13.35
CA LEU A 239 29.45 -38.97 -13.06
C LEU A 239 28.86 -39.86 -14.18
N LYS A 240 28.45 -41.08 -13.84
CA LYS A 240 27.60 -41.87 -14.73
C LYS A 240 26.24 -41.19 -14.73
N ASN A 241 25.87 -40.65 -15.90
CA ASN A 241 24.53 -40.17 -16.21
C ASN A 241 23.47 -41.20 -15.84
#